data_AF-A0A971XLG2-F1
#
_entry.id   AF-A0A971XLG2-F1
#
_cell.length_a   1.000
_cell.length_b   1.000
_cell.length_c   1.000
_cell.angle_alpha   90.00
_cell.angle_beta   90.00
_cell.angle_gamma   90.00
#
_symmetry.space_group_name_H-M   'P 1'
#
loop_
_entity.id
_entity.type
_entity.pdbx_description
1 polymer ?
#
loop_
_entity_poly.entity_id
_entity_poly.type
_entity_poly.pdbx_seq_one_letter_code
_entity_poly.pdbx_strand_id
1 'polypeptide(L)'
;MKKRVLFFFFGLCLSIATFAQVQVRGNVSDSQGEPIPGVTVLVKGTQQGVITDIDGNYNISVPGSASVLVFSFVGMDTQEVVVGNRTTIGVVLTETLFGLDEIIVVGYGTMRKSDVSGAVASVSSKALQNLTTPDAAAALQGKASGVQVLTNSGAPGQGATIRVRGYSSNSDKIGPLLIVDGLQVDNIQYLDPSMIESVEILKDAASAAIYGAAAGNGVVLVTTKSGASARGTSSITYDMSYANQSLARHPQIFGAEDFIDYKR
;
A
#
# COMPACT_ATOMS: atom_id res chain seq x y z
N MET A 1 -14.07 75.70 -14.74
CA MET A 1 -12.86 74.97 -15.19
C MET A 1 -12.13 74.21 -14.08
N LYS A 2 -12.21 74.60 -12.80
CA LYS A 2 -11.49 73.92 -11.68
C LYS A 2 -11.94 72.47 -11.37
N LYS A 3 -13.21 72.10 -11.61
CA LYS A 3 -13.71 70.74 -11.36
C LYS A 3 -13.30 69.69 -12.42
N ARG A 4 -12.95 70.11 -13.64
CA ARG A 4 -12.49 69.21 -14.72
C ARG A 4 -11.02 68.84 -14.58
N VAL A 5 -10.21 69.71 -14.00
CA VAL A 5 -8.78 69.44 -13.70
C VAL A 5 -8.64 68.45 -12.54
N LEU A 6 -9.51 68.52 -11.52
CA LEU A 6 -9.50 67.60 -10.39
C LEU A 6 -9.86 66.16 -10.79
N PHE A 7 -10.78 65.98 -11.74
CA PHE A 7 -11.16 64.66 -12.26
C PHE A 7 -10.07 64.03 -13.14
N PHE A 8 -9.29 64.86 -13.85
CA PHE A 8 -8.15 64.38 -14.65
C PHE A 8 -6.96 63.98 -13.77
N PHE A 9 -6.78 64.63 -12.62
CA PHE A 9 -5.74 64.27 -11.64
C PHE A 9 -6.09 63.00 -10.85
N PHE A 10 -7.38 62.75 -10.60
CA PHE A 10 -7.84 61.52 -9.93
C PHE A 10 -7.77 60.28 -10.85
N GLY A 11 -7.88 60.47 -12.17
CA GLY A 11 -7.70 59.39 -13.16
C GLY A 11 -6.24 58.97 -13.39
N LEU A 12 -5.25 59.81 -13.02
CA LEU A 12 -3.83 59.52 -13.22
C LEU A 12 -3.20 58.71 -12.08
N CYS A 13 -3.78 58.75 -10.87
CA CYS A 13 -3.31 57.99 -9.71
C CYS A 13 -3.79 56.52 -9.67
N LEU A 14 -4.65 56.09 -10.60
CA LEU A 14 -5.18 54.72 -10.63
C LEU A 14 -4.34 53.75 -11.49
N SER A 15 -3.19 54.20 -11.99
CA SER A 15 -2.43 53.50 -13.04
C SER A 15 -1.16 52.80 -12.56
N ILE A 16 -0.85 52.77 -11.26
CA ILE A 16 0.44 52.24 -10.76
C ILE A 16 0.21 51.27 -9.59
N ALA A 17 -0.33 50.11 -9.92
CA ALA A 17 -0.15 48.89 -9.12
C ALA A 17 0.13 47.72 -10.08
N THR A 18 1.18 47.85 -10.88
CA THR A 18 1.74 46.72 -11.62
C THR A 18 2.47 45.84 -10.60
N PHE A 19 1.88 44.68 -10.26
CA PHE A 19 2.61 43.62 -9.58
C PHE A 19 3.77 43.20 -10.48
N ALA A 20 4.99 43.56 -10.11
CA ALA A 20 6.18 43.17 -10.85
C ALA A 20 6.33 41.64 -10.79
N GLN A 21 6.14 41.00 -11.94
CA GLN A 21 6.44 39.58 -12.10
C GLN A 21 7.96 39.40 -12.16
N VAL A 22 8.51 38.56 -11.29
CA VAL A 22 9.95 38.28 -11.24
C VAL A 22 10.20 37.01 -12.05
N GLN A 23 11.12 37.09 -13.02
CA GLN A 23 11.53 35.91 -13.78
C GLN A 23 12.59 35.14 -13.00
N VAL A 24 12.32 33.88 -12.69
CA VAL A 24 13.21 32.96 -11.97
C VAL A 24 13.63 31.85 -12.91
N ARG A 25 14.95 31.62 -12.98
CA ARG A 25 15.55 30.55 -13.78
C ARG A 25 16.31 29.60 -12.87
N GLY A 26 16.56 28.40 -13.32
CA GLY A 26 17.26 27.43 -12.51
C GLY A 26 17.47 26.10 -13.22
N ASN A 27 18.15 25.20 -12.50
CA ASN A 27 18.40 23.84 -12.92
C ASN A 27 18.00 22.88 -11.80
N VAL A 28 17.39 21.76 -12.16
CA VAL A 28 17.03 20.69 -11.23
C VAL A 28 17.90 19.47 -11.52
N SER A 29 18.56 18.97 -10.48
CA SER A 29 19.45 17.82 -10.54
C SER A 29 19.15 16.79 -9.45
N ASP A 30 19.67 15.58 -9.59
CA ASP A 30 19.60 14.53 -8.58
C ASP A 30 20.76 14.59 -7.57
N SER A 31 20.78 13.67 -6.61
CA SER A 31 21.85 13.55 -5.62
C SER A 31 23.23 13.20 -6.19
N GLN A 32 23.31 12.76 -7.46
CA GLN A 32 24.55 12.46 -8.19
C GLN A 32 24.99 13.62 -9.10
N GLY A 33 24.19 14.69 -9.18
CA GLY A 33 24.45 15.86 -10.02
C GLY A 33 23.99 15.72 -11.47
N GLU A 34 23.22 14.68 -11.80
CA GLU A 34 22.63 14.54 -13.13
C GLU A 34 21.36 15.41 -13.26
N PRO A 35 21.19 16.12 -14.39
CA PRO A 35 20.00 16.95 -14.60
C PRO A 35 18.75 16.08 -14.78
N ILE A 36 17.64 16.50 -14.16
CA ILE A 36 16.37 15.77 -14.21
C ILE A 36 15.38 16.44 -15.19
N PRO A 37 15.07 15.81 -16.33
CA PRO A 37 14.06 16.30 -17.24
C PRO A 37 12.64 15.96 -16.76
N GLY A 38 11.66 16.82 -17.05
CA GLY A 38 10.25 16.54 -16.76
C GLY A 38 9.78 16.85 -15.33
N VAL A 39 10.60 17.53 -14.52
CA VAL A 39 10.22 18.00 -13.17
C VAL A 39 9.17 19.10 -13.31
N THR A 40 8.09 18.98 -12.54
CA THR A 40 7.05 20.01 -12.46
C THR A 40 7.46 21.07 -11.45
N VAL A 41 7.56 22.32 -11.89
CA VAL A 41 7.88 23.50 -11.07
C VAL A 41 6.64 24.38 -10.99
N LEU A 42 6.00 24.42 -9.82
CA LEU A 42 4.74 25.16 -9.60
C LEU A 42 4.94 26.28 -8.59
N VAL A 43 4.27 27.42 -8.78
CA VAL A 43 4.14 28.43 -7.73
C VAL A 43 3.04 28.03 -6.75
N LYS A 44 3.42 27.81 -5.48
CA LYS A 44 2.52 27.37 -4.41
C LYS A 44 1.29 28.26 -4.30
N GLY A 45 0.10 27.64 -4.34
CA GLY A 45 -1.19 28.35 -4.25
C GLY A 45 -1.72 28.90 -5.58
N THR A 46 -1.02 28.67 -6.70
CA THR A 46 -1.49 29.04 -8.04
C THR A 46 -1.44 27.85 -9.00
N GLN A 47 -2.07 27.99 -10.17
CA GLN A 47 -1.94 27.02 -11.27
C GLN A 47 -0.76 27.35 -12.21
N GLN A 48 0.07 28.33 -11.86
CA GLN A 48 1.19 28.75 -12.68
C GLN A 48 2.37 27.81 -12.43
N GLY A 49 2.76 27.06 -13.46
CA GLY A 49 3.89 26.15 -13.40
C GLY A 49 4.52 25.94 -14.78
N VAL A 50 5.73 25.39 -14.76
CA VAL A 50 6.49 25.00 -15.95
C VAL A 50 7.12 23.64 -15.72
N ILE A 51 7.56 22.99 -16.79
CA ILE A 51 8.23 21.69 -16.75
C ILE A 51 9.71 21.92 -17.12
N THR A 52 10.64 21.20 -16.48
CA THR A 52 12.07 21.26 -16.84
C THR A 52 12.33 20.67 -18.23
N ASP A 53 13.30 21.24 -18.95
CA ASP A 53 13.75 20.75 -20.25
C ASP A 53 14.68 19.53 -20.14
N ILE A 54 15.24 19.08 -21.27
CA ILE A 54 16.10 17.88 -21.35
C ILE A 54 17.39 18.02 -20.52
N ASP A 55 17.84 19.25 -20.30
CA ASP A 55 19.03 19.60 -19.53
C ASP A 55 18.68 19.98 -18.09
N GLY A 56 17.42 19.77 -17.66
CA GLY A 56 16.94 20.06 -16.30
C GLY A 56 16.68 21.54 -16.02
N ASN A 57 16.73 22.41 -17.03
CA ASN A 57 16.54 23.84 -16.85
C ASN A 57 15.06 24.23 -16.84
N TYR A 58 14.73 25.27 -16.08
CA TYR A 58 13.41 25.87 -16.07
C TYR A 58 13.46 27.39 -16.05
N ASN A 59 12.37 28.00 -16.52
CA ASN A 59 12.19 29.45 -16.50
C ASN A 59 10.72 29.76 -16.18
N ILE A 60 10.46 30.34 -15.02
CA ILE A 60 9.11 30.62 -14.53
C ILE A 60 9.00 32.09 -14.09
N SER A 61 7.84 32.68 -14.38
CA SER A 61 7.49 34.02 -13.92
C SER A 61 6.71 33.90 -12.62
N VAL A 62 7.16 34.51 -11.52
CA VAL A 62 6.50 34.42 -10.21
C VAL A 62 5.88 35.75 -9.79
N PRO A 63 4.69 35.73 -9.15
CA PRO A 63 4.05 36.92 -8.60
C PRO A 63 4.74 37.34 -7.29
N GLY A 64 5.86 38.06 -7.41
CA GLY A 64 6.59 38.64 -6.28
C GLY A 64 7.57 37.70 -5.55
N SER A 65 8.43 38.31 -4.74
CA SER A 65 9.56 37.68 -4.03
C SER A 65 9.16 36.78 -2.87
N ALA A 66 7.92 36.87 -2.37
CA ALA A 66 7.42 36.00 -1.30
C ALA A 66 6.89 34.64 -1.80
N SER A 67 6.90 34.42 -3.12
CA SER A 67 6.42 33.18 -3.73
C SER A 67 7.28 31.97 -3.35
N VAL A 68 6.63 30.82 -3.19
CA VAL A 68 7.29 29.53 -2.97
C VAL A 68 7.16 28.69 -4.22
N LEU A 69 8.26 28.16 -4.72
CA LEU A 69 8.29 27.19 -5.80
C LEU A 69 8.26 25.78 -5.23
N VAL A 70 7.39 24.94 -5.78
CA VAL A 70 7.23 23.53 -5.45
C VAL A 70 7.76 22.72 -6.61
N PHE A 71 8.75 21.88 -6.34
CA PHE A 71 9.37 20.98 -7.31
C PHE A 71 8.89 19.57 -7.02
N SER A 72 8.21 18.96 -7.99
CA SER A 72 7.68 17.60 -7.85
C SER A 72 8.00 16.76 -9.08
N PHE A 73 8.45 15.54 -8.85
CA PHE A 73 8.66 14.52 -9.87
C PHE A 73 8.24 13.16 -9.34
N VAL A 74 7.77 12.28 -10.21
CA VAL A 74 7.30 10.94 -9.80
C VAL A 74 8.50 10.15 -9.29
N GLY A 75 8.43 9.69 -8.03
CA GLY A 75 9.52 8.94 -7.39
C GLY A 75 10.53 9.78 -6.62
N MET A 76 10.33 11.10 -6.50
CA MET A 76 11.22 12.01 -5.79
C MET A 76 10.49 12.80 -4.72
N ASP A 77 11.22 13.23 -3.68
CA ASP A 77 10.64 14.03 -2.60
C ASP A 77 10.26 15.40 -3.13
N THR A 78 9.06 15.84 -2.78
CA THR A 78 8.61 17.19 -3.18
C THR A 78 9.39 18.22 -2.37
N GLN A 79 10.08 19.13 -3.07
CA GLN A 79 10.87 20.16 -2.41
C GLN A 79 10.23 21.54 -2.60
N GLU A 80 10.15 22.30 -1.51
CA GLU A 80 9.64 23.66 -1.52
C GLU A 80 10.77 24.66 -1.30
N VAL A 81 10.91 25.64 -2.20
CA VAL A 81 11.94 26.66 -2.12
C VAL A 81 11.32 28.05 -2.23
N VAL A 82 11.56 28.89 -1.21
CA VAL A 82 11.15 30.30 -1.22
C VAL A 82 12.01 31.07 -2.22
N VAL A 83 11.39 31.79 -3.16
CA VAL A 83 12.11 32.55 -4.20
C VAL A 83 12.96 33.67 -3.57
N GLY A 84 12.37 34.47 -2.69
CA GLY A 84 13.04 35.64 -2.10
C GLY A 84 13.47 36.64 -3.17
N ASN A 85 14.68 37.19 -3.03
CA ASN A 85 15.27 38.11 -4.02
C ASN A 85 16.18 37.38 -5.04
N ARG A 86 16.06 36.06 -5.16
CA ARG A 86 16.93 35.25 -6.03
C ARG A 86 16.28 35.07 -7.40
N THR A 87 17.02 35.43 -8.46
CA THR A 87 16.62 35.22 -9.86
C THR A 87 17.12 33.88 -10.42
N THR A 88 18.08 33.25 -9.75
CA THR A 88 18.61 31.93 -10.09
C THR A 88 18.53 30.99 -8.89
N ILE A 89 17.85 29.85 -9.05
CA ILE A 89 17.66 28.85 -7.99
C ILE A 89 17.97 27.46 -8.54
N GLY A 90 19.02 26.83 -8.04
CA GLY A 90 19.31 25.43 -8.30
C GLY A 90 18.69 24.55 -7.22
N VAL A 91 18.15 23.40 -7.59
CA VAL A 91 17.44 22.49 -6.69
C VAL A 91 17.95 21.07 -6.91
N VAL A 92 18.21 20.36 -5.81
CA VAL A 92 18.63 18.95 -5.83
C VAL A 92 17.49 18.13 -5.24
N LEU A 93 16.86 17.31 -6.09
CA LEU A 93 15.80 16.40 -5.66
C LEU A 93 16.41 15.10 -5.15
N THR A 94 15.88 14.59 -4.05
CA THR A 94 16.23 13.29 -3.48
C THR A 94 15.18 12.26 -3.86
N GLU A 95 15.63 11.03 -4.16
CA GLU A 95 14.71 9.92 -4.41
C GLU A 95 13.86 9.63 -3.17
N THR A 96 12.55 9.54 -3.35
CA THR A 96 11.66 9.04 -2.30
C THR A 96 11.75 7.53 -2.32
N LEU A 97 12.34 6.95 -1.27
CA LEU A 97 12.11 5.55 -0.97
C LEU A 97 10.65 5.40 -0.56
N PHE A 98 9.79 5.00 -1.51
CA PHE A 98 8.43 4.59 -1.19
C PHE A 98 8.49 3.38 -0.25
N GLY A 99 8.47 3.65 1.06
CA GLY A 99 7.99 2.68 2.03
C GLY A 99 6.53 2.42 1.69
N LEU A 100 6.20 1.20 1.30
CA LEU A 100 4.81 0.74 1.26
C LEU A 100 4.25 0.87 2.68
N ASP A 101 3.55 1.96 2.95
CA ASP A 101 2.76 2.11 4.18
C ASP A 101 1.69 1.01 4.14
N GLU A 102 1.90 -0.08 4.87
CA GLU A 102 0.92 -1.15 5.03
C GLU A 102 -0.33 -0.57 5.68
N ILE A 103 -1.39 -0.39 4.89
CA ILE A 103 -2.71 0.01 5.36
C ILE A 103 -3.37 -1.23 5.99
N ILE A 104 -3.91 -1.07 7.20
CA ILE A 104 -4.67 -2.10 7.90
C ILE A 104 -6.15 -1.66 7.95
N VAL A 105 -7.05 -2.54 7.53
CA VAL A 105 -8.50 -2.36 7.56
C VAL A 105 -9.07 -3.00 8.82
N VAL A 106 -9.12 -2.22 9.90
CA VAL A 106 -9.82 -2.66 11.12
C VAL A 106 -11.28 -2.19 11.02
N GLY A 107 -12.16 -3.00 10.43
CA GLY A 107 -13.60 -2.71 10.34
C GLY A 107 -13.95 -1.63 9.32
N TYR A 108 -14.67 -0.57 9.73
CA TYR A 108 -15.19 0.49 8.84
C TYR A 108 -14.22 1.66 8.55
N GLY A 109 -12.94 1.54 8.93
CA GLY A 109 -11.94 2.60 8.72
C GLY A 109 -10.54 2.05 8.45
N THR A 110 -9.72 2.83 7.74
CA THR A 110 -8.30 2.52 7.49
C THR A 110 -7.44 3.15 8.58
N MET A 111 -6.61 2.35 9.25
CA MET A 111 -5.64 2.85 10.23
C MET A 111 -4.23 2.40 9.86
N ARG A 112 -3.23 3.25 10.14
CA ARG A 112 -1.82 2.86 9.95
C ARG A 112 -1.47 1.79 10.99
N LYS A 113 -0.71 0.77 10.58
CA LYS A 113 -0.22 -0.29 11.46
C LYS A 113 0.52 0.23 12.71
N SER A 114 1.19 1.38 12.58
CA SER A 114 1.87 2.08 13.69
C SER A 114 0.93 2.54 14.80
N ASP A 115 -0.34 2.77 14.48
CA ASP A 115 -1.29 3.46 15.35
C ASP A 115 -2.21 2.47 16.08
N VAL A 116 -2.12 1.18 15.73
CA VAL A 116 -2.86 0.09 16.37
C VAL A 116 -2.04 -0.45 17.54
N SER A 117 -2.52 -0.22 18.77
CA SER A 117 -1.87 -0.68 20.00
C SER A 117 -2.01 -2.19 20.27
N GLY A 118 -2.82 -2.91 19.48
CA GLY A 118 -3.09 -4.35 19.65
C GLY A 118 -2.19 -5.25 18.80
N ALA A 119 -2.05 -6.52 19.21
CA ALA A 119 -1.30 -7.54 18.48
C ALA A 119 -2.04 -7.97 17.20
N VAL A 120 -1.75 -7.25 16.11
CA VAL A 120 -2.20 -7.57 14.76
C VAL A 120 -1.04 -8.18 13.98
N ALA A 121 -1.27 -9.32 13.32
CA ALA A 121 -0.39 -9.77 12.24
C ALA A 121 -1.00 -9.39 10.90
N SER A 122 -0.20 -8.81 10.02
CA SER A 122 -0.57 -8.56 8.63
C SER A 122 0.28 -9.45 7.73
N VAL A 123 -0.36 -10.01 6.70
CA VAL A 123 0.27 -10.76 5.62
C VAL A 123 -0.10 -10.06 4.32
N SER A 124 0.91 -9.53 3.63
CA SER A 124 0.73 -8.85 2.35
C SER A 124 0.55 -9.83 1.19
N SER A 125 -0.08 -9.38 0.11
CA SER A 125 -0.26 -10.17 -1.12
C SER A 125 1.03 -10.79 -1.65
N LYS A 126 2.17 -10.08 -1.56
CA LYS A 126 3.49 -10.58 -1.99
C LYS A 126 3.92 -11.84 -1.24
N ALA A 127 3.55 -11.97 0.03
CA ALA A 127 3.88 -13.15 0.83
C ALA A 127 3.04 -14.38 0.46
N LEU A 128 1.86 -14.16 -0.15
CA LEU A 128 0.90 -15.17 -0.58
C LEU A 128 1.11 -15.62 -2.04
N GLN A 129 1.57 -14.72 -2.92
CA GLN A 129 1.75 -14.98 -4.36
C GLN A 129 2.81 -16.04 -4.70
N ASN A 130 3.79 -16.27 -3.82
CA ASN A 130 4.89 -17.22 -4.07
C ASN A 130 4.54 -18.68 -3.72
N LEU A 131 3.26 -19.00 -3.53
CA LEU A 131 2.82 -20.34 -3.12
C LEU A 131 1.94 -20.98 -4.19
N THR A 132 2.29 -22.20 -4.59
CA THR A 132 1.47 -23.05 -5.46
C THR A 132 0.42 -23.78 -4.63
N THR A 133 -0.40 -23.04 -3.88
CA THR A 133 -1.54 -23.60 -3.15
C THR A 133 -2.83 -22.96 -3.66
N PRO A 134 -3.86 -23.76 -3.99
CA PRO A 134 -5.16 -23.22 -4.37
C PRO A 134 -5.96 -22.70 -3.15
N ASP A 135 -5.55 -23.05 -1.93
CA ASP A 135 -6.25 -22.67 -0.69
C ASP A 135 -5.57 -21.48 0.01
N ALA A 136 -6.32 -20.39 0.20
CA ALA A 136 -5.90 -19.21 0.97
C ALA A 136 -5.53 -19.54 2.43
N ALA A 137 -6.23 -20.48 3.08
CA ALA A 137 -5.92 -20.86 4.46
C ALA A 137 -4.55 -21.53 4.55
N ALA A 138 -4.22 -22.40 3.60
CA ALA A 138 -2.90 -23.01 3.48
C ALA A 138 -1.80 -21.98 3.17
N ALA A 139 -2.12 -20.94 2.38
CA ALA A 139 -1.17 -19.88 2.03
C ALA A 139 -0.69 -19.07 3.26
N LEU A 140 -1.49 -19.01 4.32
CA LEU A 140 -1.15 -18.32 5.57
C LEU A 140 -0.18 -19.11 6.46
N GLN A 141 0.11 -20.37 6.13
CA GLN A 141 0.96 -21.23 6.94
C GLN A 141 2.37 -20.64 7.06
N GLY A 142 2.78 -20.34 8.30
CA GLY A 142 4.10 -19.78 8.60
C GLY A 142 4.29 -18.32 8.18
N LYS A 143 3.26 -17.64 7.66
CA LYS A 143 3.34 -16.23 7.26
C LYS A 143 3.01 -15.26 8.38
N ALA A 144 2.21 -15.69 9.35
CA ALA A 144 1.81 -14.89 10.50
C ALA A 144 2.21 -15.57 11.82
N SER A 145 2.88 -14.81 12.69
CA SER A 145 3.24 -15.30 14.03
C SER A 145 2.01 -15.63 14.86
N GLY A 146 2.02 -16.75 15.59
CA GLY A 146 0.91 -17.16 16.46
C GLY A 146 -0.33 -17.65 15.71
N VAL A 147 -0.19 -17.94 14.42
CA VAL A 147 -1.24 -18.53 13.58
C VAL A 147 -0.81 -19.94 13.22
N GLN A 148 -1.66 -20.90 13.55
CA GLN A 148 -1.48 -22.30 13.23
C GLN A 148 -2.47 -22.69 12.16
N VAL A 149 -1.95 -23.24 11.06
CA VAL A 149 -2.75 -23.77 9.96
C VAL A 149 -2.60 -25.28 10.01
N LEU A 150 -3.71 -25.99 10.26
CA LEU A 150 -3.76 -27.44 10.33
C LEU A 150 -4.45 -27.99 9.09
N THR A 151 -3.72 -28.77 8.31
CA THR A 151 -4.25 -29.54 7.18
C THR A 151 -4.51 -30.97 7.67
N ASN A 152 -5.78 -31.31 7.90
CA ASN A 152 -6.17 -32.63 8.43
C ASN A 152 -6.16 -33.73 7.36
N SER A 153 -6.13 -33.35 6.08
CA SER A 153 -6.11 -34.27 4.94
C SER A 153 -5.40 -33.61 3.77
N GLY A 154 -4.75 -34.42 2.93
CA GLY A 154 -4.18 -34.00 1.64
C GLY A 154 -5.14 -34.18 0.46
N ALA A 155 -6.41 -34.48 0.73
CA ALA A 155 -7.42 -34.63 -0.31
C ALA A 155 -7.72 -33.26 -0.96
N PRO A 156 -7.83 -33.19 -2.30
CA PRO A 156 -8.22 -31.97 -2.99
C PRO A 156 -9.55 -31.43 -2.47
N GLY A 157 -9.61 -30.13 -2.19
CA GLY A 157 -10.80 -29.45 -1.67
C GLY A 157 -11.06 -29.64 -0.17
N GLN A 158 -10.24 -30.39 0.56
CA GLN A 158 -10.28 -30.37 2.03
C GLN A 158 -9.53 -29.15 2.55
N GLY A 159 -10.27 -28.29 3.25
CA GLY A 159 -9.74 -27.04 3.77
C GLY A 159 -8.75 -27.17 4.90
N ALA A 160 -7.80 -26.23 4.94
CA ALA A 160 -7.00 -26.03 6.14
C ALA A 160 -7.82 -25.34 7.25
N THR A 161 -7.66 -25.80 8.49
CA THR A 161 -8.25 -25.17 9.67
C THR A 161 -7.27 -24.16 10.25
N ILE A 162 -7.72 -22.92 10.43
CA ILE A 162 -6.92 -21.84 11.02
C ILE A 162 -7.18 -21.79 12.53
N ARG A 163 -6.12 -21.57 13.30
CA ARG A 163 -6.17 -21.27 14.74
C ARG A 163 -5.27 -20.10 15.07
N VAL A 164 -5.76 -19.20 15.90
CA VAL A 164 -5.01 -18.05 16.39
C VAL A 164 -4.71 -18.28 17.87
N ARG A 165 -3.42 -18.22 18.25
CA ARG A 165 -2.93 -18.50 19.62
C ARG A 165 -3.22 -19.91 20.16
N GLY A 166 -3.35 -20.90 19.29
CA GLY A 166 -3.47 -22.30 19.68
C GLY A 166 -4.89 -22.70 20.10
N TYR A 167 -5.01 -23.55 21.13
CA TYR A 167 -6.29 -24.04 21.63
C TYR A 167 -6.83 -23.10 22.72
N SER A 168 -7.87 -22.34 22.41
CA SER A 168 -8.51 -21.39 23.34
C SER A 168 -9.63 -22.01 24.18
N SER A 169 -10.15 -23.18 23.80
CA SER A 169 -11.30 -23.84 24.41
C SER A 169 -11.23 -25.36 24.24
N ASN A 170 -11.96 -26.09 25.09
CA ASN A 170 -12.16 -27.54 24.99
C ASN A 170 -13.35 -27.91 24.09
N SER A 171 -13.95 -26.96 23.39
CA SER A 171 -15.05 -27.17 22.44
C SER A 171 -14.54 -27.48 21.03
N ASP A 172 -15.34 -28.14 20.19
CA ASP A 172 -14.96 -28.44 18.80
C ASP A 172 -14.90 -27.20 17.87
N LYS A 173 -15.31 -26.03 18.36
CA LYS A 173 -15.35 -24.76 17.61
C LYS A 173 -14.32 -23.76 18.16
N ILE A 174 -13.06 -23.95 17.76
CA ILE A 174 -11.89 -23.17 18.20
C ILE A 174 -11.37 -22.25 17.07
N GLY A 175 -12.01 -22.26 15.90
CA GLY A 175 -11.61 -21.41 14.79
C GLY A 175 -11.79 -19.92 15.10
N PRO A 176 -10.97 -19.04 14.50
CA PRO A 176 -11.19 -17.60 14.54
C PRO A 176 -12.43 -17.23 13.72
N LEU A 177 -12.94 -16.02 13.94
CA LEU A 177 -13.95 -15.43 13.07
C LEU A 177 -13.30 -15.07 11.73
N LEU A 178 -13.87 -15.53 10.61
CA LEU A 178 -13.38 -15.22 9.27
C LEU A 178 -14.24 -14.13 8.65
N ILE A 179 -13.61 -13.06 8.15
CA ILE A 179 -14.27 -11.93 7.51
C ILE A 179 -13.60 -11.69 6.16
N VAL A 180 -14.40 -11.65 5.10
CA VAL A 180 -13.94 -11.38 3.73
C VAL A 180 -14.67 -10.13 3.25
N ASP A 181 -13.92 -9.08 2.93
CA ASP A 181 -14.45 -7.80 2.46
C ASP A 181 -15.57 -7.24 3.35
N GLY A 182 -15.46 -7.45 4.67
CA GLY A 182 -16.41 -6.99 5.67
C GLY A 182 -17.58 -7.93 5.97
N LEU A 183 -17.70 -9.05 5.25
CA LEU A 183 -18.74 -10.07 5.48
C LEU A 183 -18.18 -11.27 6.23
N GLN A 184 -18.91 -11.76 7.23
CA GLN A 184 -18.57 -12.98 7.94
C GLN A 184 -18.79 -14.20 7.04
N VAL A 185 -17.80 -15.08 6.99
CA VAL A 185 -17.84 -16.33 6.21
C VAL A 185 -17.46 -17.52 7.08
N ASP A 186 -17.89 -18.71 6.67
CA ASP A 186 -17.58 -19.96 7.39
C ASP A 186 -16.20 -20.52 7.02
N ASN A 187 -15.74 -20.25 5.79
CA ASN A 187 -14.45 -20.69 5.28
C ASN A 187 -13.86 -19.68 4.28
N ILE A 188 -12.56 -19.80 4.00
CA ILE A 188 -11.86 -18.97 2.99
C ILE A 188 -11.22 -19.81 1.87
N GLN A 189 -11.52 -21.11 1.82
CA GLN A 189 -10.88 -22.06 0.89
C GLN A 189 -11.26 -21.83 -0.57
N TYR A 190 -12.38 -21.14 -0.80
CA TYR A 190 -12.83 -20.75 -2.13
C TYR A 190 -12.08 -19.52 -2.66
N LEU A 191 -11.33 -18.82 -1.80
CA LEU A 191 -10.56 -17.64 -2.21
C LEU A 191 -9.24 -18.09 -2.82
N ASP A 192 -9.02 -17.64 -4.05
CA ASP A 192 -7.71 -17.73 -4.69
C ASP A 192 -6.74 -16.76 -3.98
N PRO A 193 -5.58 -17.23 -3.50
CA PRO A 193 -4.57 -16.37 -2.89
C PRO A 193 -4.12 -15.19 -3.77
N SER A 194 -4.18 -15.35 -5.10
CA SER A 194 -3.82 -14.29 -6.06
C SER A 194 -4.78 -13.09 -6.03
N MET A 195 -6.03 -13.32 -5.65
CA MET A 195 -7.06 -12.29 -5.50
C MET A 195 -7.01 -11.58 -4.13
N ILE A 196 -6.19 -12.05 -3.20
CA ILE A 196 -6.05 -11.45 -1.88
C ILE A 196 -5.06 -10.29 -1.93
N GLU A 197 -5.49 -9.13 -1.44
CA GLU A 197 -4.65 -7.94 -1.29
C GLU A 197 -3.91 -7.96 0.04
N SER A 198 -4.63 -8.23 1.13
CA SER A 198 -4.07 -8.34 2.47
C SER A 198 -4.87 -9.32 3.33
N VAL A 199 -4.17 -9.95 4.28
CA VAL A 199 -4.79 -10.70 5.37
C VAL A 199 -4.34 -10.12 6.70
N GLU A 200 -5.30 -9.71 7.51
CA GLU A 200 -5.07 -9.15 8.83
C GLU A 200 -5.63 -10.07 9.89
N ILE A 201 -4.84 -10.31 10.93
CA ILE A 201 -5.15 -11.29 11.95
C ILE A 201 -5.10 -10.57 13.29
N LEU A 202 -6.29 -10.32 13.84
CA LEU A 202 -6.49 -9.71 15.15
C LEU A 202 -6.36 -10.81 16.20
N LYS A 203 -5.29 -10.76 16.99
CA LYS A 203 -4.99 -11.79 18.00
C LYS A 203 -5.45 -11.40 19.40
N ASP A 204 -5.65 -10.11 19.63
CA ASP A 204 -6.02 -9.55 20.93
C ASP A 204 -7.51 -9.24 21.03
N ALA A 205 -8.04 -9.42 22.24
CA ALA A 205 -9.43 -9.15 22.57
C ALA A 205 -9.83 -7.69 22.32
N ALA A 206 -8.93 -6.72 22.52
CA ALA A 206 -9.23 -5.30 22.32
C ALA A 206 -9.49 -4.97 20.84
N SER A 207 -8.67 -5.51 19.93
CA SER A 207 -8.85 -5.33 18.49
C SER A 207 -10.02 -6.17 17.95
N ALA A 208 -10.21 -7.36 18.50
CA ALA A 208 -11.26 -8.29 18.12
C ALA A 208 -12.65 -7.89 18.64
N ALA A 209 -12.74 -7.10 19.73
CA ALA A 209 -14.00 -6.71 20.38
C ALA A 209 -14.99 -5.99 19.47
N ILE A 210 -14.50 -5.31 18.42
CA ILE A 210 -15.34 -4.65 17.41
C ILE A 210 -16.27 -5.66 16.72
N TYR A 211 -15.84 -6.91 16.59
CA TYR A 211 -16.59 -7.99 15.95
C TYR A 211 -17.41 -8.85 16.94
N GLY A 212 -17.48 -8.42 18.20
CA GLY A 212 -18.36 -9.01 19.21
C GLY A 212 -17.87 -10.36 19.77
N ALA A 213 -18.79 -11.12 20.37
CA ALA A 213 -18.47 -12.33 21.14
C ALA A 213 -17.85 -13.47 20.30
N ALA A 214 -18.16 -13.53 19.00
CA ALA A 214 -17.58 -14.53 18.09
C ALA A 214 -16.08 -14.33 17.83
N ALA A 215 -15.55 -13.15 18.18
CA ALA A 215 -14.16 -12.77 17.98
C ALA A 215 -13.23 -13.23 19.13
N GLY A 216 -13.73 -13.99 20.10
CA GLY A 216 -12.97 -14.46 21.26
C GLY A 216 -11.76 -15.34 20.93
N ASN A 217 -11.80 -16.02 19.78
CA ASN A 217 -10.69 -16.84 19.26
C ASN A 217 -9.81 -16.09 18.24
N GLY A 218 -9.94 -14.77 18.17
CA GLY A 218 -9.31 -13.92 17.15
C GLY A 218 -10.17 -13.75 15.89
N VAL A 219 -9.74 -12.82 15.03
CA VAL A 219 -10.41 -12.50 13.76
C VAL A 219 -9.39 -12.55 12.65
N VAL A 220 -9.73 -13.18 11.53
CA VAL A 220 -8.97 -13.14 10.28
C VAL A 220 -9.78 -12.35 9.28
N LEU A 221 -9.27 -11.19 8.89
CA LEU A 221 -9.84 -10.31 7.90
C LEU A 221 -9.07 -10.52 6.61
N VAL A 222 -9.80 -10.76 5.53
CA VAL A 222 -9.27 -10.90 4.19
C VAL A 222 -9.83 -9.76 3.37
N THR A 223 -8.94 -8.98 2.77
CA THR A 223 -9.30 -7.95 1.81
C THR A 223 -8.92 -8.43 0.42
N THR A 224 -9.87 -8.43 -0.49
CA THR A 224 -9.64 -8.81 -1.88
C THR A 224 -9.18 -7.61 -2.71
N LYS A 225 -8.46 -7.92 -3.80
CA LYS A 225 -8.03 -6.94 -4.78
C LYS A 225 -9.26 -6.33 -5.46
N SER A 226 -9.45 -5.03 -5.28
CA SER A 226 -10.46 -4.25 -6.00
C SER A 226 -9.83 -3.54 -7.20
N GLY A 227 -10.60 -3.37 -8.27
CA GLY A 227 -10.12 -2.68 -9.46
C GLY A 227 -9.77 -1.22 -9.15
N ALA A 228 -8.58 -0.77 -9.59
CA ALA A 228 -8.09 0.60 -9.41
C ALA A 228 -9.10 1.61 -9.98
N SER A 229 -9.92 2.17 -9.10
CA SER A 229 -10.92 3.16 -9.47
C SER A 229 -10.22 4.49 -9.74
N ALA A 230 -10.44 5.01 -10.96
CA ALA A 230 -10.11 6.35 -11.47
C ALA A 230 -8.84 6.56 -12.33
N ARG A 231 -7.82 5.69 -12.34
CA ARG A 231 -6.63 5.88 -13.22
C ARG A 231 -5.67 4.69 -13.34
N GLY A 232 -6.15 3.45 -13.19
CA GLY A 232 -5.30 2.26 -13.28
C GLY A 232 -5.02 1.85 -14.72
N THR A 233 -3.74 1.72 -15.10
CA THR A 233 -3.32 1.06 -16.33
C THR A 233 -3.87 -0.38 -16.31
N SER A 234 -4.61 -0.77 -17.34
CA SER A 234 -5.11 -2.15 -17.46
C SER A 234 -3.92 -3.11 -17.53
N SER A 235 -3.70 -3.89 -16.47
CA SER A 235 -2.67 -4.93 -16.43
C SER A 235 -3.35 -6.29 -16.55
N ILE A 236 -3.08 -7.00 -17.64
CA ILE A 236 -3.53 -8.39 -17.83
C ILE A 236 -2.35 -9.28 -17.48
N THR A 237 -2.52 -10.11 -16.44
CA THR A 237 -1.54 -11.14 -16.05
C THR A 237 -2.10 -12.50 -16.42
N TYR A 238 -1.28 -13.35 -17.01
CA TYR A 238 -1.64 -14.72 -17.36
C TYR A 238 -0.66 -15.69 -16.70
N ASP A 239 -1.17 -16.50 -15.78
CA ASP A 239 -0.41 -17.48 -15.03
C ASP A 239 -0.82 -18.90 -15.44
N MET A 240 0.16 -19.74 -15.75
CA MET A 240 -0.05 -21.14 -16.08
C MET A 240 0.83 -22.01 -15.19
N SER A 241 0.22 -22.88 -14.39
CA SER A 241 0.92 -23.82 -13.52
C SER A 241 0.57 -25.27 -13.86
N TYR A 242 1.58 -26.13 -13.95
CA TYR A 242 1.41 -27.58 -14.07
C TYR A 242 2.01 -28.24 -12.82
N ALA A 243 1.20 -29.03 -12.10
CA ALA A 243 1.62 -29.71 -10.88
C ALA A 243 1.41 -31.23 -11.03
N ASN A 244 2.43 -32.01 -10.69
CA ASN A 244 2.35 -33.45 -10.57
C ASN A 244 2.52 -33.83 -9.10
N GLN A 245 1.54 -34.52 -8.53
CA GLN A 245 1.52 -34.89 -7.12
C GLN A 245 1.81 -36.40 -6.99
N SER A 246 2.80 -36.76 -6.19
CA SER A 246 3.12 -38.14 -5.83
C SER A 246 3.21 -38.29 -4.31
N LEU A 247 3.03 -39.52 -3.82
CA LEU A 247 3.03 -39.79 -2.39
C LEU A 247 4.47 -39.73 -1.83
N ALA A 248 4.77 -38.69 -1.05
CA ALA A 248 6.12 -38.46 -0.52
C ALA A 248 6.55 -39.48 0.55
N ARG A 249 5.60 -39.95 1.39
CA ARG A 249 5.84 -40.99 2.40
C ARG A 249 4.70 -41.99 2.40
N HIS A 250 5.04 -43.25 2.18
CA HIS A 250 4.17 -44.38 2.45
C HIS A 250 4.70 -45.11 3.70
N PRO A 251 3.81 -45.61 4.58
CA PRO A 251 4.24 -46.47 5.67
C PRO A 251 4.99 -47.68 5.11
N GLN A 252 6.16 -48.00 5.68
CA GLN A 252 6.78 -49.30 5.43
C GLN A 252 5.90 -50.34 6.10
N ILE A 253 5.15 -51.07 5.29
CA ILE A 253 4.35 -52.21 5.74
C ILE A 253 5.23 -53.45 5.70
N PHE A 254 5.01 -54.36 6.65
CA PHE A 254 5.70 -55.65 6.69
C PHE A 254 5.50 -56.38 5.36
N GLY A 255 6.61 -56.79 4.74
CA GLY A 255 6.58 -57.73 3.64
C GLY A 255 6.15 -59.12 4.13
N ALA A 256 5.87 -60.03 3.18
CA ALA A 256 5.54 -61.42 3.53
C ALA A 256 6.66 -62.10 4.32
N GLU A 257 7.92 -61.83 3.98
CA GLU A 257 9.11 -62.37 4.65
C GLU A 257 9.26 -61.79 6.07
N ASP A 258 9.19 -60.48 6.21
CA ASP A 258 9.26 -59.81 7.52
C ASP A 258 8.16 -60.30 8.48
N PHE A 259 6.97 -60.61 7.96
CA PHE A 259 5.86 -61.13 8.75
C PHE A 259 6.10 -62.59 9.21
N ILE A 260 6.72 -63.41 8.36
CA ILE A 260 7.12 -64.77 8.71
C ILE A 260 8.17 -64.75 9.81
N ASP A 261 9.17 -63.86 9.71
CA ASP A 261 10.21 -63.71 10.73
C ASP A 261 9.65 -63.16 12.04
N TYR A 262 8.70 -62.22 12.00
CA TYR A 262 8.02 -61.72 13.20
C TYR A 262 7.19 -62.80 13.93
N LYS A 263 6.60 -63.74 13.19
CA LYS A 263 5.75 -64.81 13.75
C LYS A 263 6.53 -65.98 14.33
N ARG A 264 7.84 -66.06 14.08
CA ARG A 264 8.69 -67.18 14.49
C ARG A 264 9.23 -66.99 15.89
#